data_AF-A0A965R135-F1
#
_entry.id   AF-A0A965R135-F1
#
_cell.length_a   1.000
_cell.length_b   1.000
_cell.length_c   1.000
_cell.angle_alpha   90.00
_cell.angle_beta   90.00
_cell.angle_gamma   90.00
#
_symmetry.space_group_name_H-M   'P 1'
#
loop_
_entity.id
_entity.type
_entity.pdbx_description
1 polymer ?
#
loop_
_entity_poly.entity_id
_entity_poly.type
_entity_poly.pdbx_seq_one_letter_code
_entity_poly.pdbx_strand_id
1 'polypeptide(L)'
;VSYNVSGLLDEGWQFNTVEGHRLGTEIQRLWRDSTYREHESALQLSYAFALKRFNISGYHQFLYNPLKNSSIKIVVQNGVQSFQPLLPFFKFQNTWYSLFAQLNYLKLYWSRSLKLVYESEWSNYCFFKGRFSFEERSALQNTDLSTWYKGFGNTYTSNAPFHPNNNNLIFKTQYASIQELEWTFRFKQRYIALPHLKINNGSPYPKVQIGIKSALPLNKDWAQFIFTRISLWHTFKLNRFGMLQCRAESGTFLNAKNTGLMDYKHFYGNLTVFQNLPIDGFRNTPYYVYSTLKPYLQWHSELHLKGLLLDKVPVLNQLNVQEVLGFHSLYIQDKSPLTQVVLGIEKIAKIFRVDVTYTLQQEPSRSWYFNVGLVQPF
;
A
#
# COMPACT_ATOMS: atom_id res chain seq x y z
N VAL A 1 5.78 23.26 19.39
CA VAL A 1 4.65 22.87 18.51
C VAL A 1 5.12 23.09 17.09
N SER A 2 4.83 22.17 16.17
CA SER A 2 5.01 22.39 14.73
C SER A 2 3.66 22.26 14.03
N TYR A 3 3.49 23.03 12.97
CA TYR A 3 2.34 22.98 12.08
C TYR A 3 2.84 22.71 10.67
N ASN A 4 2.17 21.83 9.95
CA ASN A 4 2.46 21.56 8.56
C ASN A 4 1.15 21.59 7.76
N VAL A 5 1.22 22.12 6.55
CA VAL A 5 0.11 22.12 5.60
C VAL A 5 0.60 21.41 4.35
N SER A 6 -0.17 20.42 3.88
CA SER A 6 0.19 19.65 2.69
C SER A 6 0.37 20.55 1.47
N GLY A 7 1.37 20.25 0.65
CA GLY A 7 1.55 20.89 -0.65
C GLY A 7 0.45 20.48 -1.65
N LEU A 8 0.37 21.22 -2.76
CA LEU A 8 -0.59 21.00 -3.85
C LEU A 8 -0.48 19.60 -4.51
N LEU A 9 0.67 18.93 -4.39
CA LEU A 9 0.92 17.63 -5.04
C LEU A 9 0.47 16.42 -4.21
N ASP A 10 0.44 16.53 -2.87
CA ASP A 10 0.09 15.40 -2.00
C ASP A 10 -1.42 15.27 -1.84
N GLU A 11 -2.08 16.37 -1.46
CA GLU A 11 -3.52 16.41 -1.21
C GLU A 11 -4.26 17.49 -2.01
N GLY A 12 -3.56 18.26 -2.85
CA GLY A 12 -4.16 19.33 -3.65
C GLY A 12 -5.07 18.82 -4.78
N TRP A 13 -4.64 18.98 -6.03
CA TRP A 13 -5.48 18.63 -7.18
C TRP A 13 -5.26 17.19 -7.67
N GLN A 14 -6.35 16.44 -7.79
CA GLN A 14 -6.35 15.06 -8.27
C GLN A 14 -7.56 14.83 -9.19
N PHE A 15 -7.48 13.80 -10.03
CA PHE A 15 -8.61 13.33 -10.83
C PHE A 15 -8.79 11.82 -10.74
N ASN A 16 -10.04 11.39 -10.63
CA ASN A 16 -10.45 10.01 -10.86
C ASN A 16 -11.90 9.98 -11.38
N THR A 17 -12.31 8.86 -11.98
CA THR A 17 -13.62 8.76 -12.66
C THR A 17 -14.83 8.81 -11.72
N VAL A 18 -14.63 8.67 -10.40
CA VAL A 18 -15.71 8.64 -9.39
C VAL A 18 -15.91 10.01 -8.75
N GLU A 19 -14.84 10.70 -8.39
CA GLU A 19 -14.86 12.03 -7.77
C GLU A 19 -14.79 13.18 -8.80
N GLY A 20 -14.38 12.87 -10.04
CA GLY A 20 -13.98 13.85 -11.04
C GLY A 20 -12.73 14.58 -10.58
N HIS A 21 -12.70 15.89 -10.80
CA HIS A 21 -11.71 16.75 -10.14
C HIS A 21 -11.94 16.73 -8.62
N ARG A 22 -10.86 16.58 -7.87
CA ARG A 22 -10.81 16.65 -6.41
C ARG A 22 -9.81 17.72 -6.02
N LEU A 23 -10.20 18.61 -5.12
CA LEU A 23 -9.30 19.58 -4.50
C LEU A 23 -9.28 19.35 -3.00
N GLY A 24 -8.11 19.14 -2.42
CA GLY A 24 -7.96 18.93 -1.00
C GLY A 24 -6.83 19.71 -0.34
N THR A 25 -6.82 19.63 0.98
CA THR A 25 -5.77 20.15 1.84
C THR A 25 -5.74 19.31 3.12
N GLU A 26 -4.56 19.21 3.72
CA GLU A 26 -4.36 18.59 5.02
C GLU A 26 -3.61 19.55 5.92
N ILE A 27 -4.12 19.70 7.15
CA ILE A 27 -3.49 20.47 8.21
C ILE A 27 -3.06 19.49 9.29
N GLN A 28 -1.77 19.49 9.59
CA GLN A 28 -1.17 18.68 10.63
C GLN A 28 -0.60 19.56 11.74
N ARG A 29 -0.77 19.09 12.97
CA ARG A 29 -0.21 19.69 14.18
C ARG A 29 0.49 18.62 14.98
N LEU A 30 1.76 18.86 15.31
CA LEU A 30 2.54 18.02 16.21
C LEU A 30 3.01 18.84 17.41
N TRP A 31 2.72 18.34 18.60
CA TRP A 31 3.27 18.86 19.84
C TRP A 31 3.98 17.74 20.59
N ARG A 32 5.18 18.04 21.09
CA ARG A 32 6.03 17.13 21.83
C ARG A 32 6.47 17.82 23.12
N ASP A 33 6.39 17.12 24.25
CA ASP A 33 6.89 17.60 25.54
C ASP A 33 8.37 17.23 25.79
N SER A 34 8.92 17.65 26.93
CA SER A 34 10.31 17.34 27.32
C SER A 34 10.57 15.86 27.59
N THR A 35 9.52 15.06 27.79
CA THR A 35 9.57 13.61 28.01
C THR A 35 9.29 12.82 26.73
N TYR A 36 9.29 13.48 25.57
CA TYR A 36 8.98 12.91 24.25
C TYR A 36 7.56 12.35 24.12
N ARG A 37 6.62 12.70 25.02
CA ARG A 37 5.21 12.40 24.74
C ARG A 37 4.74 13.31 23.63
N GLU A 38 3.93 12.76 22.74
CA GLU A 38 3.55 13.43 21.50
C GLU A 38 2.05 13.41 21.30
N HIS A 39 1.52 14.58 20.96
CA HIS A 39 0.18 14.77 20.44
C HIS A 39 0.29 15.14 18.98
N GLU A 40 -0.25 14.30 18.13
CA GLU A 40 -0.32 14.52 16.70
C GLU A 40 -1.78 14.56 16.26
N SER A 41 -2.18 15.66 15.65
CA SER A 41 -3.51 15.80 15.06
C SER A 41 -3.41 16.13 13.60
N ALA A 42 -4.23 15.50 12.77
CA ALA A 42 -4.38 15.88 11.38
C ALA A 42 -5.86 16.04 11.02
N LEU A 43 -6.14 17.03 10.18
CA LEU A 43 -7.44 17.23 9.55
C LEU A 43 -7.24 17.38 8.05
N GLN A 44 -7.91 16.53 7.30
CA GLN A 44 -7.92 16.50 5.86
C GLN A 44 -9.32 16.86 5.36
N LEU A 45 -9.36 17.84 4.47
CA LEU A 45 -10.58 18.34 3.84
C LEU A 45 -10.38 18.28 2.33
N SER A 46 -11.35 17.70 1.62
CA SER A 46 -11.35 17.80 0.16
C SER A 46 -12.76 17.85 -0.41
N TYR A 47 -12.91 18.45 -1.58
CA TYR A 47 -14.17 18.54 -2.30
C TYR A 47 -14.08 17.74 -3.60
N ALA A 48 -15.02 16.81 -3.78
CA ALA A 48 -15.16 16.00 -4.99
C ALA A 48 -16.22 16.64 -5.90
N PHE A 49 -15.78 17.23 -7.01
CA PHE A 49 -16.64 18.07 -7.85
C PHE A 49 -17.75 17.29 -8.55
N ALA A 50 -17.46 16.06 -9.01
CA ALA A 50 -18.47 15.25 -9.69
C ALA A 50 -19.51 14.67 -8.72
N LEU A 51 -19.10 14.33 -7.49
CA LEU A 51 -20.02 13.88 -6.43
C LEU A 51 -20.78 15.01 -5.75
N LYS A 52 -20.32 16.27 -5.90
CA LYS A 52 -20.83 17.45 -5.19
C LYS A 52 -20.83 17.26 -3.67
N ARG A 53 -19.75 16.69 -3.13
CA ARG A 53 -19.62 16.32 -1.71
C ARG A 53 -18.24 16.62 -1.16
N PHE A 54 -18.19 16.93 0.13
CA PHE A 54 -16.96 17.01 0.89
C PHE A 54 -16.54 15.64 1.41
N ASN A 55 -15.24 15.36 1.32
CA ASN A 55 -14.58 14.34 2.10
C ASN A 55 -13.91 15.00 3.31
N ILE A 56 -14.17 14.47 4.49
CA ILE A 56 -13.60 14.93 5.75
C ILE A 56 -13.00 13.72 6.47
N SER A 57 -11.71 13.79 6.74
CA SER A 57 -11.00 12.79 7.54
C SER A 57 -10.10 13.48 8.54
N GLY A 58 -9.91 12.88 9.70
CA GLY A 58 -9.00 13.41 10.69
C GLY A 58 -8.59 12.35 11.70
N TYR A 59 -7.50 12.60 12.38
CA TYR A 59 -7.08 11.78 13.50
C TYR A 59 -6.46 12.59 14.62
N HIS A 60 -6.50 12.02 15.81
CA HIS A 60 -5.67 12.41 16.93
C HIS A 60 -4.92 11.18 17.44
N GLN A 61 -3.60 11.31 17.59
CA GLN A 61 -2.72 10.29 18.13
C GLN A 61 -1.99 10.85 19.35
N PHE A 62 -2.02 10.10 20.45
CA PHE A 62 -1.29 10.41 21.67
C PHE A 62 -0.28 9.30 21.97
N LEU A 63 1.00 9.61 21.76
CA LEU A 63 2.14 8.79 22.21
C LEU A 63 2.39 9.09 23.70
N TYR A 64 1.78 8.29 24.57
CA TYR A 64 1.81 8.51 26.01
C TYR A 64 3.02 7.84 26.70
N ASN A 65 3.62 6.83 26.06
CA ASN A 65 4.81 6.14 26.57
C ASN A 65 5.85 5.91 25.46
N PRO A 66 6.80 6.83 25.27
CA PRO A 66 7.81 6.73 24.22
C PRO A 66 8.82 5.59 24.44
N LEU A 67 9.05 5.15 25.68
CA LEU A 67 9.94 4.02 25.98
C LEU A 67 9.40 2.69 25.45
N LYS A 68 8.07 2.56 25.39
CA LYS A 68 7.38 1.39 24.83
C LYS A 68 6.72 1.70 23.49
N ASN A 69 7.03 2.84 22.87
CA ASN A 69 6.34 3.34 21.68
C ASN A 69 4.82 3.15 21.76
N SER A 70 4.22 3.42 22.92
CA SER A 70 2.80 3.13 23.15
C SER A 70 1.93 4.34 22.87
N SER A 71 0.96 4.15 21.98
CA SER A 71 0.08 5.22 21.54
C SER A 71 -1.36 4.77 21.38
N ILE A 72 -2.26 5.73 21.51
CA ILE A 72 -3.68 5.58 21.16
C ILE A 72 -3.96 6.57 20.05
N LYS A 73 -4.60 6.12 18.98
CA LYS A 73 -5.02 6.94 17.86
C LYS A 73 -6.50 6.75 17.59
N ILE A 74 -7.23 7.86 17.51
CA ILE A 74 -8.62 7.89 17.08
C ILE A 74 -8.64 8.50 15.68
N VAL A 75 -9.34 7.85 14.75
CA VAL A 75 -9.51 8.29 13.36
C VAL A 75 -10.99 8.41 13.07
N VAL A 76 -11.41 9.55 12.53
CA VAL A 76 -12.74 9.79 12.00
C VAL A 76 -12.63 10.00 10.50
N GLN A 77 -13.52 9.37 9.75
CA GLN A 77 -13.48 9.40 8.30
C GLN A 77 -14.89 9.45 7.73
N ASN A 78 -15.10 10.33 6.76
CA ASN A 78 -16.31 10.43 5.98
C ASN A 78 -15.93 10.88 4.57
N GLY A 79 -15.78 9.93 3.65
CA GLY A 79 -15.37 10.25 2.29
C GLY A 79 -14.96 9.04 1.47
N VAL A 80 -14.40 9.32 0.29
CA VAL A 80 -13.99 8.30 -0.67
C VAL A 80 -12.72 7.58 -0.24
N GLN A 81 -12.70 6.25 -0.40
CA GLN A 81 -11.58 5.35 -0.10
C GLN A 81 -11.30 4.41 -1.25
N SER A 82 -10.04 3.99 -1.40
CA SER A 82 -9.66 3.00 -2.41
C SER A 82 -9.80 1.58 -1.87
N PHE A 83 -10.20 0.63 -2.74
CA PHE A 83 -10.28 -0.79 -2.34
C PHE A 83 -8.92 -1.34 -1.92
N GLN A 84 -7.87 -0.89 -2.61
CA GLN A 84 -6.49 -1.16 -2.23
C GLN A 84 -5.87 0.16 -1.77
N PRO A 85 -5.35 0.27 -0.54
CA PRO A 85 -4.60 1.44 -0.12
C PRO A 85 -3.42 1.69 -1.09
N LEU A 86 -3.27 2.92 -1.54
CA LEU A 86 -2.23 3.32 -2.49
C LEU A 86 -1.29 4.34 -1.85
N LEU A 87 -0.01 4.28 -2.22
CA LEU A 87 0.94 5.34 -1.89
C LEU A 87 0.53 6.65 -2.61
N PRO A 88 0.81 7.84 -2.04
CA PRO A 88 0.45 9.13 -2.65
C PRO A 88 0.89 9.27 -4.11
N PHE A 89 2.08 8.78 -4.45
CA PHE A 89 2.60 8.78 -5.82
C PHE A 89 1.65 8.11 -6.84
N PHE A 90 0.96 7.04 -6.46
CA PHE A 90 -0.02 6.38 -7.33
C PHE A 90 -1.28 7.20 -7.55
N LYS A 91 -1.69 8.08 -6.62
CA LYS A 91 -2.84 8.98 -6.81
C LYS A 91 -2.52 10.03 -7.89
N PHE A 92 -1.31 10.60 -7.84
CA PHE A 92 -0.84 11.53 -8.87
C PHE A 92 -0.75 10.84 -10.23
N GLN A 93 -0.14 9.66 -10.30
CA GLN A 93 -0.10 8.87 -11.55
C GLN A 93 -1.50 8.58 -12.09
N ASN A 94 -2.44 8.17 -11.23
CA ASN A 94 -3.81 7.90 -11.65
C ASN A 94 -4.47 9.10 -12.33
N THR A 95 -4.21 10.32 -11.83
CA THR A 95 -4.73 11.56 -12.42
C THR A 95 -4.29 11.69 -13.88
N TRP A 96 -2.99 11.52 -14.16
CA TRP A 96 -2.44 11.62 -15.51
C TRP A 96 -2.91 10.47 -16.42
N TYR A 97 -2.87 9.24 -15.94
CA TYR A 97 -3.34 8.08 -16.72
C TYR A 97 -4.83 8.14 -17.03
N SER A 98 -5.63 8.66 -16.11
CA SER A 98 -7.06 8.89 -16.36
C SER A 98 -7.24 9.96 -17.43
N LEU A 99 -6.69 11.17 -17.21
CA LEU A 99 -6.96 12.32 -18.08
C LEU A 99 -6.33 12.23 -19.47
N PHE A 100 -5.18 11.58 -19.64
CA PHE A 100 -4.49 11.52 -20.94
C PHE A 100 -4.68 10.19 -21.67
N ALA A 101 -4.81 9.08 -20.93
CA ALA A 101 -4.86 7.75 -21.52
C ALA A 101 -6.21 7.04 -21.29
N GLN A 102 -7.15 7.68 -20.58
CA GLN A 102 -8.47 7.12 -20.26
C GLN A 102 -8.39 5.79 -19.48
N LEU A 103 -7.33 5.62 -18.68
CA LEU A 103 -7.07 4.42 -17.90
C LEU A 103 -7.55 4.59 -16.45
N ASN A 104 -8.68 3.96 -16.13
CA ASN A 104 -9.24 3.97 -14.79
C ASN A 104 -8.66 2.84 -13.92
N TYR A 105 -7.51 3.06 -13.29
CA TYR A 105 -6.89 2.09 -12.40
C TYR A 105 -7.39 2.17 -10.95
N LEU A 106 -7.69 3.38 -10.47
CA LEU A 106 -8.16 3.61 -9.11
C LEU A 106 -9.63 3.20 -8.93
N LYS A 107 -9.90 2.23 -8.06
CA LYS A 107 -11.27 1.78 -7.75
C LYS A 107 -11.64 2.15 -6.32
N LEU A 108 -12.80 2.77 -6.17
CA LEU A 108 -13.18 3.55 -4.99
C LEU A 108 -14.52 3.14 -4.39
N TYR A 109 -14.72 3.44 -3.12
CA TYR A 109 -16.00 3.32 -2.43
C TYR A 109 -16.14 4.45 -1.40
N TRP A 110 -17.37 4.72 -0.96
CA TRP A 110 -17.61 5.67 0.12
C TRP A 110 -17.46 4.98 1.46
N SER A 111 -16.75 5.60 2.40
CA SER A 111 -16.59 5.10 3.77
C SER A 111 -16.89 6.20 4.78
N ARG A 112 -17.78 5.88 5.73
CA ARG A 112 -17.94 6.61 6.98
C ARG A 112 -17.48 5.71 8.11
N SER A 113 -16.44 6.08 8.82
CA SER A 113 -15.87 5.22 9.87
C SER A 113 -15.33 5.97 11.07
N LEU A 114 -15.38 5.29 12.20
CA LEU A 114 -14.68 5.63 13.44
C LEU A 114 -13.71 4.48 13.74
N LYS A 115 -12.41 4.79 13.86
CA LYS A 115 -11.37 3.80 14.11
C LYS A 115 -10.59 4.15 15.37
N LEU A 116 -10.40 3.16 16.24
CA LEU A 116 -9.51 3.23 17.39
C LEU A 116 -8.31 2.33 17.10
N VAL A 117 -7.11 2.86 17.25
CA VAL A 117 -5.86 2.14 17.06
C VAL A 117 -5.06 2.23 18.35
N TYR A 118 -4.61 1.09 18.84
CA TYR A 118 -3.69 0.97 19.97
C TYR A 118 -2.41 0.30 19.51
N GLU A 119 -1.29 0.89 19.87
CA GLU A 119 0.04 0.37 19.57
C GLU A 119 0.85 0.34 20.85
N SER A 120 1.62 -0.72 21.06
CA SER A 120 2.54 -0.80 22.20
C SER A 120 3.59 -1.88 21.98
N GLU A 121 4.82 -1.56 22.35
CA GLU A 121 5.88 -2.53 22.54
C GLU A 121 5.71 -3.22 23.91
N TRP A 122 5.12 -4.42 23.90
CA TRP A 122 4.90 -5.21 25.10
C TRP A 122 6.21 -5.75 25.69
N SER A 123 7.18 -6.05 24.82
CA SER A 123 8.56 -6.37 25.16
C SER A 123 9.50 -5.93 24.03
N ASN A 124 10.81 -5.86 24.29
CA ASN A 124 11.80 -5.49 23.26
C ASN A 124 11.73 -6.32 21.97
N TYR A 125 11.09 -7.49 22.00
CA TYR A 125 10.98 -8.39 20.87
C TYR A 125 9.55 -8.52 20.32
N CYS A 126 8.54 -7.94 20.98
CA CYS A 126 7.14 -8.07 20.61
C CYS A 126 6.45 -6.69 20.61
N PHE A 127 6.08 -6.25 19.41
CA PHE A 127 5.27 -5.07 19.20
C PHE A 127 3.85 -5.48 18.82
N PHE A 128 2.87 -4.95 19.54
CA PHE A 128 1.46 -5.21 19.32
C PHE A 128 0.78 -4.00 18.70
N LYS A 129 -0.12 -4.26 17.75
CA LYS A 129 -1.03 -3.28 17.18
C LYS A 129 -2.44 -3.85 17.10
N GLY A 130 -3.38 -3.18 17.77
CA GLY A 130 -4.81 -3.45 17.67
C GLY A 130 -5.51 -2.32 16.92
N ARG A 131 -6.42 -2.64 16.01
CA ARG A 131 -7.35 -1.69 15.39
C ARG A 131 -8.78 -2.18 15.56
N PHE A 132 -9.67 -1.28 15.94
CA PHE A 132 -11.10 -1.53 16.05
C PHE A 132 -11.81 -0.44 15.27
N SER A 133 -12.69 -0.80 14.35
CA SER A 133 -13.39 0.17 13.51
C SER A 133 -14.85 -0.17 13.29
N PHE A 134 -15.70 0.86 13.38
CA PHE A 134 -17.09 0.79 12.94
C PHE A 134 -17.18 1.51 11.60
N GLU A 135 -17.62 0.81 10.56
CA GLU A 135 -17.63 1.33 9.20
C GLU A 135 -18.99 1.16 8.53
N GLU A 136 -19.49 2.24 7.96
CA GLU A 136 -20.53 2.26 6.94
C GLU A 136 -19.85 2.43 5.57
N ARG A 137 -20.16 1.53 4.64
CA ARG A 137 -19.50 1.44 3.33
C ARG A 137 -20.53 1.39 2.22
N SER A 138 -20.42 2.25 1.23
CA SER A 138 -21.33 2.27 0.08
C SER A 138 -20.55 2.21 -1.23
N ALA A 139 -21.08 1.45 -2.20
CA ALA A 139 -20.48 1.41 -3.54
C ALA A 139 -20.60 2.77 -4.21
N LEU A 140 -19.62 3.08 -5.05
CA LEU A 140 -19.61 4.24 -5.93
C LEU A 140 -19.56 3.76 -7.38
N GLN A 141 -19.98 4.63 -8.29
CA GLN A 141 -19.92 4.43 -9.73
C GLN A 141 -19.11 5.54 -10.37
N ASN A 142 -18.63 5.33 -11.60
CA ASN A 142 -18.02 6.44 -12.34
C ASN A 142 -19.07 7.51 -12.59
N THR A 143 -18.72 8.77 -12.32
CA THR A 143 -19.57 9.95 -12.49
C THR A 143 -18.99 10.94 -13.50
N ASP A 144 -17.66 11.00 -13.62
CA ASP A 144 -16.96 11.89 -14.53
C ASP A 144 -16.06 11.09 -15.48
N LEU A 145 -16.30 11.25 -16.78
CA LEU A 145 -15.57 10.59 -17.86
C LEU A 145 -14.84 11.61 -18.74
N SER A 146 -14.57 12.80 -18.21
CA SER A 146 -13.75 13.80 -18.88
C SER A 146 -12.34 13.28 -19.17
N THR A 147 -11.77 13.74 -20.28
CA THR A 147 -10.44 13.40 -20.75
C THR A 147 -9.87 14.59 -21.50
N TRP A 148 -8.57 14.80 -21.41
CA TRP A 148 -7.85 15.84 -22.14
C TRP A 148 -7.35 15.35 -23.51
N TYR A 149 -7.27 14.02 -23.71
CA TYR A 149 -6.83 13.43 -24.97
C TYR A 149 -7.60 12.14 -25.29
N LYS A 150 -7.99 11.98 -26.55
CA LYS A 150 -8.79 10.84 -27.04
C LYS A 150 -8.04 9.97 -28.07
N GLY A 151 -6.83 10.35 -28.46
CA GLY A 151 -6.12 9.70 -29.58
C GLY A 151 -5.55 8.32 -29.28
N PHE A 152 -5.64 7.81 -28.05
CA PHE A 152 -5.20 6.45 -27.70
C PHE A 152 -6.26 5.36 -27.94
N GLY A 153 -7.51 5.74 -28.27
CA GLY A 153 -8.59 4.76 -28.53
C GLY A 153 -9.07 3.98 -27.31
N ASN A 154 -8.65 4.36 -26.10
CA ASN A 154 -9.08 3.72 -24.85
C ASN A 154 -10.45 4.24 -24.39
N THR A 155 -11.17 3.40 -23.65
CA THR A 155 -12.40 3.78 -22.94
C THR A 155 -12.26 3.48 -21.47
N TYR A 156 -12.78 4.36 -20.62
CA TYR A 156 -12.75 4.16 -19.18
C TYR A 156 -13.45 2.86 -18.78
N THR A 157 -12.78 2.05 -17.96
CA THR A 157 -13.41 0.92 -17.27
C THR A 157 -14.27 1.43 -16.11
N SER A 158 -15.32 0.69 -15.78
CA SER A 158 -16.20 0.97 -14.64
C SER A 158 -15.45 0.92 -13.30
N ASN A 159 -16.05 1.47 -12.25
CA ASN A 159 -15.53 1.34 -10.88
C ASN A 159 -15.63 -0.11 -10.32
N ALA A 160 -16.12 -1.06 -11.11
CA ALA A 160 -16.23 -2.48 -10.80
C ALA A 160 -15.08 -3.26 -11.47
N PRO A 161 -13.98 -3.61 -10.76
CA PRO A 161 -12.82 -4.21 -11.43
C PRO A 161 -13.10 -5.55 -12.12
N PHE A 162 -14.10 -6.31 -11.67
CA PHE A 162 -14.53 -7.57 -12.30
C PHE A 162 -15.64 -7.40 -13.35
N HIS A 163 -16.21 -6.20 -13.49
CA HIS A 163 -17.24 -5.89 -14.47
C HIS A 163 -16.91 -4.58 -15.21
N PRO A 164 -15.79 -4.53 -15.96
CA PRO A 164 -15.22 -3.29 -16.49
C PRO A 164 -16.13 -2.52 -17.44
N ASN A 165 -17.13 -3.18 -18.05
CA ASN A 165 -18.07 -2.56 -18.99
C ASN A 165 -19.43 -2.23 -18.36
N ASN A 166 -19.60 -2.48 -17.05
CA ASN A 166 -20.84 -2.25 -16.33
C ASN A 166 -20.62 -1.24 -15.20
N ASN A 167 -21.24 -0.05 -15.31
CA ASN A 167 -21.11 1.03 -14.33
C ASN A 167 -22.15 0.98 -13.20
N ASN A 168 -22.81 -0.16 -12.98
CA ASN A 168 -23.75 -0.33 -11.87
C ASN A 168 -23.03 -0.41 -10.51
N LEU A 169 -23.77 -0.10 -9.44
CA LEU A 169 -23.32 -0.31 -8.08
C LEU A 169 -23.00 -1.79 -7.84
N ILE A 170 -21.77 -2.06 -7.40
CA ILE A 170 -21.26 -3.42 -7.18
C ILE A 170 -21.72 -4.05 -5.87
N PHE A 171 -22.18 -3.24 -4.92
CA PHE A 171 -22.60 -3.71 -3.61
C PHE A 171 -23.53 -2.68 -2.91
N LYS A 172 -24.46 -3.15 -2.07
CA LYS A 172 -25.36 -2.30 -1.26
C LYS A 172 -24.63 -1.72 -0.04
N THR A 173 -25.15 -0.65 0.57
CA THR A 173 -24.52 -0.12 1.79
C THR A 173 -24.40 -1.19 2.88
N GLN A 174 -23.18 -1.35 3.41
CA GLN A 174 -22.84 -2.33 4.44
C GLN A 174 -22.43 -1.63 5.73
N TYR A 175 -22.71 -2.27 6.87
CA TYR A 175 -22.28 -1.83 8.20
C TYR A 175 -21.49 -2.96 8.84
N ALA A 176 -20.23 -2.71 9.14
CA ALA A 176 -19.32 -3.71 9.69
C ALA A 176 -18.55 -3.16 10.89
N SER A 177 -18.37 -4.02 11.89
CA SER A 177 -17.34 -3.82 12.91
C SER A 177 -16.14 -4.68 12.54
N ILE A 178 -14.97 -4.07 12.42
CA ILE A 178 -13.74 -4.74 12.01
C ILE A 178 -12.73 -4.66 13.14
N GLN A 179 -12.12 -5.80 13.45
CA GLN A 179 -11.08 -5.91 14.46
C GLN A 179 -9.83 -6.47 13.79
N GLU A 180 -8.70 -5.78 13.95
CA GLU A 180 -7.41 -6.20 13.44
C GLU A 180 -6.41 -6.28 14.59
N LEU A 181 -5.86 -7.46 14.83
CA LEU A 181 -4.84 -7.70 15.83
C LEU A 181 -3.56 -8.15 15.13
N GLU A 182 -2.45 -7.50 15.44
CA GLU A 182 -1.17 -7.75 14.79
C GLU A 182 -0.06 -7.80 15.83
N TRP A 183 0.71 -8.89 15.81
CA TRP A 183 1.93 -9.05 16.58
C TRP A 183 3.13 -9.06 15.65
N THR A 184 4.11 -8.23 15.96
CA THR A 184 5.37 -8.14 15.24
C THR A 184 6.50 -8.57 16.15
N PHE A 185 7.13 -9.69 15.81
CA PHE A 185 8.27 -10.25 16.51
C PHE A 185 9.58 -9.83 15.83
N ARG A 186 10.51 -9.31 16.64
CA ARG A 186 11.86 -8.90 16.21
C ARG A 186 12.89 -9.45 17.18
N PHE A 187 13.35 -10.67 16.94
CA PHE A 187 14.29 -11.36 17.84
C PHE A 187 15.61 -10.59 17.98
N LYS A 188 16.14 -10.47 19.20
CA LYS A 188 17.42 -9.75 19.48
C LYS A 188 17.46 -8.33 18.86
N GLN A 189 16.32 -7.64 18.88
CA GLN A 189 16.25 -6.23 18.49
C GLN A 189 17.21 -5.39 19.34
N ARG A 190 18.06 -4.61 18.68
CA ARG A 190 18.94 -3.64 19.32
C ARG A 190 18.16 -2.34 19.55
N TYR A 191 18.51 -1.59 20.58
CA TYR A 191 17.91 -0.29 20.85
C TYR A 191 18.90 0.64 21.53
N ILE A 192 18.65 1.94 21.39
CA ILE A 192 19.31 3.00 22.13
C ILE A 192 18.32 3.47 23.21
N ALA A 193 18.74 3.42 24.47
CA ALA A 193 17.97 3.93 25.59
C ALA A 193 18.44 5.34 25.96
N LEU A 194 17.50 6.27 25.97
CA LEU A 194 17.64 7.62 26.51
C LEU A 194 16.71 7.75 27.74
N PRO A 195 16.89 8.75 28.62
CA PRO A 195 16.12 8.86 29.87
C PRO A 195 14.59 8.77 29.69
N HIS A 196 14.06 9.27 28.57
CA HIS A 196 12.61 9.31 28.30
C HIS A 196 12.21 8.69 26.96
N LEU A 197 13.17 8.16 26.18
CA LEU A 197 12.93 7.69 24.82
C LEU A 197 13.71 6.41 24.54
N LYS A 198 13.06 5.48 23.84
CA LYS A 198 13.70 4.30 23.30
C LYS A 198 13.69 4.37 21.78
N ILE A 199 14.86 4.20 21.16
CA ILE A 199 15.01 4.18 19.70
C ILE A 199 15.41 2.78 19.27
N ASN A 200 14.51 2.09 18.56
CA ASN A 200 14.77 0.75 18.05
C ASN A 200 15.75 0.80 16.87
N ASN A 201 16.82 0.01 16.92
CA ASN A 201 17.94 0.00 15.98
C ASN A 201 18.06 -1.35 15.24
N GLY A 202 16.94 -1.81 14.69
CA GLY A 202 16.87 -3.03 13.87
C GLY A 202 17.25 -4.33 14.59
N SER A 203 17.33 -5.40 13.80
CA SER A 203 17.70 -6.74 14.27
C SER A 203 18.48 -7.49 13.18
N PRO A 204 19.47 -8.34 13.54
CA PRO A 204 20.11 -9.25 12.60
C PRO A 204 19.27 -10.51 12.30
N TYR A 205 18.07 -10.66 12.88
CA TYR A 205 17.18 -11.80 12.68
C TYR A 205 15.95 -11.40 11.84
N PRO A 206 15.25 -12.39 11.26
CA PRO A 206 14.00 -12.12 10.55
C PRO A 206 12.95 -11.44 11.44
N LYS A 207 12.24 -10.48 10.85
CA LYS A 207 11.01 -9.94 11.42
C LYS A 207 9.87 -10.89 11.06
N VAL A 208 9.11 -11.34 12.05
CA VAL A 208 7.91 -12.16 11.85
C VAL A 208 6.70 -11.35 12.27
N GLN A 209 5.66 -11.34 11.45
CA GLN A 209 4.39 -10.70 11.77
C GLN A 209 3.27 -11.71 11.67
N ILE A 210 2.41 -11.73 12.67
CA ILE A 210 1.19 -12.54 12.70
C ILE A 210 0.02 -11.56 12.82
N GLY A 211 -0.95 -11.69 11.93
CA GLY A 211 -2.12 -10.83 11.88
C GLY A 211 -3.40 -11.64 11.85
N ILE A 212 -4.41 -11.16 12.57
CA ILE A 212 -5.78 -11.65 12.52
C ILE A 212 -6.68 -10.44 12.27
N LYS A 213 -7.54 -10.52 11.25
CA LYS A 213 -8.57 -9.53 10.95
C LYS A 213 -9.92 -10.21 10.94
N SER A 214 -10.86 -9.76 11.75
CA SER A 214 -12.25 -10.22 11.73
C SER A 214 -13.19 -9.10 11.32
N ALA A 215 -14.26 -9.47 10.62
CA ALA A 215 -15.40 -8.59 10.41
C ALA A 215 -16.64 -9.25 11.02
N LEU A 216 -17.37 -8.45 11.80
CA LEU A 216 -18.64 -8.81 12.38
C LEU A 216 -19.74 -7.93 11.76
N PRO A 217 -20.78 -8.53 11.17
CA PRO A 217 -21.87 -7.78 10.55
C PRO A 217 -22.67 -7.03 11.64
N LEU A 218 -22.94 -5.73 11.41
CA LEU A 218 -23.81 -4.93 12.28
C LEU A 218 -25.25 -4.87 11.77
N ASN A 219 -25.49 -5.33 10.54
CA ASN A 219 -26.80 -5.53 9.94
C ASN A 219 -26.92 -6.95 9.37
N LYS A 220 -28.14 -7.35 8.97
CA LYS A 220 -28.48 -8.77 8.80
C LYS A 220 -27.70 -9.56 7.75
N ASP A 221 -26.85 -8.94 6.93
CA ASP A 221 -26.34 -9.64 5.76
C ASP A 221 -24.81 -9.62 5.57
N TRP A 222 -24.04 -8.59 5.93
CA TRP A 222 -22.78 -8.33 5.20
C TRP A 222 -21.49 -8.17 6.03
N ALA A 223 -20.39 -8.72 5.45
CA ALA A 223 -19.03 -8.89 5.98
C ALA A 223 -18.90 -9.71 7.28
N GLN A 224 -19.00 -11.04 7.14
CA GLN A 224 -18.54 -11.97 8.17
C GLN A 224 -17.33 -12.73 7.64
N PHE A 225 -16.17 -12.56 8.27
CA PHE A 225 -14.98 -13.36 7.98
C PHE A 225 -13.96 -13.29 9.12
N ILE A 226 -13.05 -14.25 9.14
CA ILE A 226 -11.79 -14.19 9.88
C ILE A 226 -10.67 -14.39 8.88
N PHE A 227 -9.78 -13.43 8.75
CA PHE A 227 -8.60 -13.48 7.91
C PHE A 227 -7.37 -13.62 8.80
N THR A 228 -6.56 -14.64 8.55
CA THR A 228 -5.29 -14.83 9.26
C THR A 228 -4.13 -14.72 8.27
N ARG A 229 -3.03 -14.14 8.73
CA ARG A 229 -1.80 -14.02 7.93
C ARG A 229 -0.56 -14.16 8.79
N ILE A 230 0.46 -14.74 8.18
CA ILE A 230 1.83 -14.72 8.68
C ILE A 230 2.72 -14.10 7.61
N SER A 231 3.68 -13.30 8.03
CA SER A 231 4.59 -12.61 7.15
C SER A 231 6.00 -12.59 7.73
N LEU A 232 6.99 -12.81 6.89
CA LEU A 232 8.40 -12.87 7.26
C LEU A 232 9.17 -11.90 6.37
N TRP A 233 10.05 -11.10 6.99
CA TRP A 233 10.97 -10.21 6.28
C TRP A 233 12.36 -10.43 6.82
N HIS A 234 13.33 -10.46 5.91
CA HIS A 234 14.73 -10.48 6.29
C HIS A 234 15.60 -9.79 5.24
N THR A 235 16.70 -9.21 5.69
CA THR A 235 17.70 -8.60 4.81
C THR A 235 19.05 -9.20 5.13
N PHE A 236 19.54 -10.05 4.24
CA PHE A 236 20.86 -10.64 4.34
C PHE A 236 21.91 -9.65 3.82
N LYS A 237 22.85 -9.28 4.68
CA LYS A 237 24.03 -8.51 4.26
C LYS A 237 25.06 -9.47 3.69
N LEU A 238 25.35 -9.37 2.39
CA LEU A 238 26.28 -10.23 1.67
C LEU A 238 27.67 -9.59 1.54
N ASN A 239 28.01 -8.69 2.47
CA ASN A 239 29.26 -7.92 2.50
C ASN A 239 29.54 -7.20 1.15
N ARG A 240 30.60 -7.62 0.45
CA ARG A 240 31.03 -7.06 -0.84
C ARG A 240 30.06 -7.36 -1.99
N PHE A 241 29.25 -8.41 -1.88
CA PHE A 241 28.27 -8.79 -2.90
C PHE A 241 26.95 -8.02 -2.79
N GLY A 242 26.83 -7.15 -1.78
CA GLY A 242 25.66 -6.31 -1.58
C GLY A 242 24.67 -6.85 -0.57
N MET A 243 23.38 -6.84 -0.89
CA MET A 243 22.32 -7.23 0.03
C MET A 243 21.17 -7.95 -0.67
N LEU A 244 20.67 -9.00 -0.02
CA LEU A 244 19.49 -9.73 -0.44
C LEU A 244 18.35 -9.42 0.51
N GLN A 245 17.30 -8.78 0.02
CA GLN A 245 16.06 -8.59 0.73
C GLN A 245 15.10 -9.71 0.38
N CYS A 246 14.48 -10.32 1.38
CA CYS A 246 13.47 -11.36 1.21
C CYS A 246 12.22 -11.01 2.01
N ARG A 247 11.07 -11.26 1.41
CA ARG A 247 9.77 -11.21 2.07
C ARG A 247 8.92 -12.40 1.63
N ALA A 248 8.32 -13.06 2.59
CA ALA A 248 7.31 -14.09 2.35
C ALA A 248 6.05 -13.74 3.15
N GLU A 249 4.88 -14.03 2.60
CA GLU A 249 3.62 -13.86 3.31
C GLU A 249 2.63 -14.94 2.86
N SER A 250 1.96 -15.54 3.83
CA SER A 250 0.89 -16.52 3.60
C SER A 250 -0.32 -16.12 4.42
N GLY A 251 -1.50 -16.36 3.90
CA GLY A 251 -2.74 -16.05 4.59
C GLY A 251 -3.94 -16.78 4.00
N THR A 252 -5.03 -16.80 4.77
CA THR A 252 -6.28 -17.45 4.39
C THR A 252 -7.47 -16.80 5.07
N PHE A 253 -8.64 -16.89 4.44
CA PHE A 253 -9.90 -16.52 5.04
C PHE A 253 -10.63 -17.76 5.55
N LEU A 254 -11.26 -17.60 6.71
CA LEU A 254 -12.14 -18.57 7.36
C LEU A 254 -13.53 -17.94 7.44
N ASN A 255 -14.57 -18.75 7.20
CA ASN A 255 -15.97 -18.34 7.30
C ASN A 255 -16.31 -17.07 6.50
N ALA A 256 -15.68 -16.83 5.35
CA ALA A 256 -15.91 -15.67 4.51
C ALA A 256 -17.27 -15.77 3.79
N LYS A 257 -18.30 -15.17 4.38
CA LYS A 257 -19.66 -15.06 3.82
C LYS A 257 -19.95 -13.61 3.51
N ASN A 258 -20.58 -13.35 2.37
CA ASN A 258 -20.99 -12.01 1.93
C ASN A 258 -19.87 -10.96 2.10
N THR A 259 -18.62 -11.35 1.80
CA THR A 259 -17.44 -10.49 1.89
C THR A 259 -17.34 -9.70 0.59
N GLY A 260 -17.33 -8.37 0.70
CA GLY A 260 -17.20 -7.51 -0.46
C GLY A 260 -15.74 -7.36 -0.92
N LEU A 261 -15.56 -6.84 -2.13
CA LEU A 261 -14.23 -6.64 -2.72
C LEU A 261 -13.28 -5.83 -1.83
N MET A 262 -13.78 -4.85 -1.08
CA MET A 262 -12.99 -4.02 -0.16
C MET A 262 -12.26 -4.81 0.94
N ASP A 263 -12.70 -6.03 1.23
CA ASP A 263 -12.13 -6.87 2.27
C ASP A 263 -11.29 -8.02 1.70
N TYR A 264 -11.19 -8.15 0.37
CA TYR A 264 -10.37 -9.18 -0.25
C TYR A 264 -8.89 -8.92 0.05
N LYS A 265 -8.07 -9.97 0.06
CA LYS A 265 -6.63 -9.78 0.00
C LYS A 265 -6.30 -9.24 -1.39
N HIS A 266 -5.82 -8.00 -1.45
CA HIS A 266 -5.23 -7.39 -2.64
C HIS A 266 -3.71 -7.57 -2.65
N PHE A 267 -3.15 -7.70 -3.85
CA PHE A 267 -1.71 -7.77 -4.09
C PHE A 267 -1.28 -6.49 -4.81
N TYR A 268 -0.12 -5.95 -4.44
CA TYR A 268 0.38 -4.74 -5.11
C TYR A 268 0.83 -5.11 -6.52
N GLY A 269 0.06 -4.67 -7.51
CA GLY A 269 0.43 -4.76 -8.92
C GLY A 269 0.80 -3.39 -9.48
N ASN A 270 1.39 -3.39 -10.66
CA ASN A 270 1.59 -2.19 -11.47
C ASN A 270 1.32 -2.51 -12.93
N LEU A 271 0.64 -1.58 -13.60
CA LEU A 271 0.40 -1.59 -15.05
C LEU A 271 0.87 -0.29 -15.71
N THR A 272 1.61 0.53 -14.97
CA THR A 272 2.17 1.77 -15.45
C THR A 272 3.67 1.64 -15.65
N VAL A 273 4.21 2.44 -16.57
CA VAL A 273 5.66 2.50 -16.80
C VAL A 273 6.36 3.00 -15.54
N PHE A 274 5.72 3.82 -14.73
CA PHE A 274 6.33 4.35 -13.52
C PHE A 274 6.19 3.40 -12.34
N GLN A 275 7.26 3.13 -11.61
CA GLN A 275 7.24 2.28 -10.42
C GLN A 275 7.81 3.00 -9.19
N ASN A 276 7.08 2.93 -8.08
CA ASN A 276 7.63 3.18 -6.74
C ASN A 276 6.95 2.21 -5.76
N LEU A 277 7.04 0.94 -6.10
CA LEU A 277 6.38 -0.14 -5.39
C LEU A 277 7.28 -0.68 -4.27
N PRO A 278 6.73 -1.07 -3.11
CA PRO A 278 7.51 -1.81 -2.12
C PRO A 278 8.01 -3.16 -2.69
N ILE A 279 8.85 -3.87 -1.93
CA ILE A 279 9.39 -5.18 -2.33
C ILE A 279 8.28 -6.22 -2.63
N ASP A 280 7.11 -6.12 -1.98
CA ASP A 280 5.94 -6.97 -2.25
C ASP A 280 5.08 -6.52 -3.44
N GLY A 281 5.57 -5.58 -4.24
CA GLY A 281 4.91 -5.15 -5.46
C GLY A 281 5.33 -5.94 -6.68
N PHE A 282 4.37 -6.56 -7.35
CA PHE A 282 4.54 -7.15 -8.67
C PHE A 282 4.63 -6.06 -9.74
N ARG A 283 5.66 -6.11 -10.58
CA ARG A 283 6.01 -5.02 -11.50
C ARG A 283 5.15 -4.97 -12.76
N ASN A 284 4.61 -6.11 -13.18
CA ASN A 284 3.75 -6.28 -14.35
C ASN A 284 2.49 -7.09 -14.01
N THR A 285 1.57 -6.50 -13.24
CA THR A 285 0.39 -7.23 -12.75
C THR A 285 -0.81 -6.31 -12.60
N PRO A 286 -1.99 -6.69 -13.16
CA PRO A 286 -3.21 -5.93 -12.96
C PRO A 286 -3.65 -5.86 -11.49
N TYR A 287 -4.01 -4.64 -11.05
CA TYR A 287 -4.26 -4.29 -9.65
C TYR A 287 -5.26 -5.20 -8.90
N TYR A 288 -6.35 -5.63 -9.52
CA TYR A 288 -7.42 -6.37 -8.83
C TYR A 288 -7.61 -7.82 -9.26
N VAL A 289 -6.97 -8.26 -10.35
CA VAL A 289 -7.19 -9.59 -10.95
C VAL A 289 -6.83 -10.74 -10.00
N TYR A 290 -5.80 -10.53 -9.19
CA TYR A 290 -5.35 -11.52 -8.20
C TYR A 290 -6.02 -11.35 -6.83
N SER A 291 -6.95 -10.40 -6.65
CA SER A 291 -7.65 -10.24 -5.38
C SER A 291 -8.38 -11.55 -5.01
N THR A 292 -8.29 -11.97 -3.75
CA THR A 292 -8.75 -13.30 -3.35
C THR A 292 -9.25 -13.37 -1.92
N LEU A 293 -10.17 -14.32 -1.70
CA LEU A 293 -10.57 -14.85 -0.39
C LEU A 293 -9.95 -16.22 -0.11
N LYS A 294 -9.26 -16.81 -1.09
CA LYS A 294 -8.65 -18.13 -0.99
C LYS A 294 -7.28 -18.07 -0.30
N PRO A 295 -6.80 -19.19 0.28
CA PRO A 295 -5.43 -19.34 0.71
C PRO A 295 -4.43 -18.87 -0.35
N TYR A 296 -3.39 -18.17 0.08
CA TYR A 296 -2.34 -17.69 -0.80
C TYR A 296 -0.96 -17.76 -0.13
N LEU A 297 0.07 -17.77 -0.97
CA LEU A 297 1.47 -17.58 -0.60
C LEU A 297 2.10 -16.62 -1.59
N GLN A 298 2.72 -15.55 -1.09
CA GLN A 298 3.55 -14.66 -1.89
C GLN A 298 4.99 -14.68 -1.39
N TRP A 299 5.93 -14.64 -2.32
CA TRP A 299 7.36 -14.60 -2.08
C TRP A 299 7.99 -13.50 -2.93
N HIS A 300 8.83 -12.68 -2.33
CA HIS A 300 9.55 -11.62 -3.01
C HIS A 300 10.99 -11.60 -2.53
N SER A 301 11.92 -11.49 -3.47
CA SER A 301 13.33 -11.32 -3.15
C SER A 301 13.99 -10.37 -4.14
N GLU A 302 14.76 -9.41 -3.64
CA GLU A 302 15.56 -8.48 -4.44
C GLU A 302 17.01 -8.52 -3.97
N LEU A 303 17.92 -8.79 -4.90
CA LEU A 303 19.37 -8.80 -4.71
C LEU A 303 19.97 -7.54 -5.32
N HIS A 304 20.50 -6.67 -4.47
CA HIS A 304 21.19 -5.44 -4.87
C HIS A 304 22.69 -5.69 -4.86
N LEU A 305 23.33 -5.70 -6.04
CA LEU A 305 24.69 -6.21 -6.24
C LEU A 305 25.81 -5.20 -6.04
N LYS A 306 25.51 -3.96 -5.64
CA LYS A 306 26.51 -2.90 -5.37
C LYS A 306 27.55 -2.71 -6.51
N GLY A 307 27.19 -2.92 -7.78
CA GLY A 307 28.08 -2.71 -8.92
C GLY A 307 28.97 -3.91 -9.26
N LEU A 308 28.71 -5.11 -8.71
CA LEU A 308 29.56 -6.30 -8.87
C LEU A 308 29.96 -6.62 -10.33
N LEU A 309 29.06 -6.37 -11.28
CA LEU A 309 29.22 -6.63 -12.69
C LEU A 309 29.48 -5.33 -13.48
N LEU A 310 28.67 -4.30 -13.27
CA LEU A 310 28.67 -3.03 -14.01
C LEU A 310 29.90 -2.17 -13.71
N ASP A 311 30.49 -2.26 -12.50
CA ASP A 311 31.73 -1.54 -12.19
C ASP A 311 32.93 -2.08 -12.99
N LYS A 312 32.80 -3.27 -13.60
CA LYS A 312 33.83 -3.85 -14.48
C LYS A 312 33.71 -3.38 -15.93
N VAL A 313 32.61 -2.74 -16.31
CA VAL A 313 32.39 -2.25 -17.67
C VAL A 313 32.91 -0.81 -17.76
N PRO A 314 33.92 -0.53 -18.60
CA PRO A 314 34.39 0.83 -18.83
C PRO A 314 33.22 1.74 -19.25
N VAL A 315 33.19 2.98 -18.76
CA VAL A 315 32.08 3.96 -18.89
C VAL A 315 30.97 3.78 -17.84
N LEU A 316 30.44 2.57 -17.63
CA LEU A 316 29.36 2.36 -16.65
C LEU A 316 29.86 2.52 -15.20
N ASN A 317 31.12 2.17 -14.95
CA ASN A 317 31.75 2.36 -13.64
C ASN A 317 31.84 3.83 -13.21
N GLN A 318 31.93 4.78 -14.15
CA GLN A 318 31.95 6.21 -13.84
C GLN A 318 30.57 6.71 -13.37
N LEU A 319 29.50 6.02 -13.77
CA LEU A 319 28.13 6.37 -13.43
C LEU A 319 27.72 5.90 -12.02
N ASN A 320 28.51 5.01 -11.39
CA ASN A 320 28.21 4.42 -10.08
C ASN A 320 26.82 3.78 -9.99
N VAL A 321 26.36 3.18 -11.09
CA VAL A 321 25.09 2.45 -11.17
C VAL A 321 25.20 1.08 -10.53
N GLN A 322 24.09 0.53 -10.05
CA GLN A 322 24.06 -0.76 -9.35
C GLN A 322 23.02 -1.68 -9.95
N GLU A 323 23.30 -2.97 -9.99
CA GLU A 323 22.40 -3.99 -10.51
C GLU A 323 21.42 -4.46 -9.44
N VAL A 324 20.21 -4.76 -9.89
CA VAL A 324 19.17 -5.37 -9.06
C VAL A 324 18.63 -6.60 -9.77
N LEU A 325 18.60 -7.73 -9.07
CA LEU A 325 17.94 -8.95 -9.53
C LEU A 325 16.73 -9.21 -8.63
N GLY A 326 15.54 -9.21 -9.20
CA GLY A 326 14.29 -9.47 -8.48
C GLY A 326 13.67 -10.80 -8.86
N PHE A 327 13.06 -11.46 -7.89
CA PHE A 327 12.21 -12.62 -8.08
C PHE A 327 10.95 -12.45 -7.23
N HIS A 328 9.78 -12.54 -7.87
CA HIS A 328 8.49 -12.42 -7.21
C HIS A 328 7.59 -13.58 -7.63
N SER A 329 6.91 -14.20 -6.68
CA SER A 329 6.02 -15.31 -6.93
C SER A 329 4.75 -15.19 -6.10
N LEU A 330 3.61 -15.50 -6.70
CA LEU A 330 2.31 -15.54 -6.08
C LEU A 330 1.61 -16.83 -6.44
N TYR A 331 1.28 -17.59 -5.40
CA TYR A 331 0.40 -18.74 -5.46
C TYR A 331 -0.91 -18.39 -4.77
N ILE A 332 -2.03 -18.68 -5.43
CA ILE A 332 -3.38 -18.61 -4.86
C ILE A 332 -4.04 -19.94 -5.16
N GLN A 333 -4.72 -20.51 -4.16
CA GLN A 333 -5.44 -21.76 -4.36
C GLN A 333 -6.42 -21.66 -5.55
N ASP A 334 -6.39 -22.67 -6.42
CA ASP A 334 -7.19 -22.78 -7.64
C ASP A 334 -7.01 -21.64 -8.67
N LYS A 335 -5.86 -20.96 -8.66
CA LYS A 335 -5.43 -20.05 -9.73
C LYS A 335 -4.04 -20.45 -10.22
N SER A 336 -3.75 -20.18 -11.49
CA SER A 336 -2.40 -20.33 -12.03
C SER A 336 -1.42 -19.44 -11.24
N PRO A 337 -0.23 -19.96 -10.89
CA PRO A 337 0.77 -19.16 -10.20
C PRO A 337 1.25 -18.01 -11.09
N LEU A 338 1.67 -16.93 -10.46
CA LEU A 338 2.29 -15.79 -11.11
C LEU A 338 3.75 -15.73 -10.66
N THR A 339 4.69 -15.72 -11.60
CA THR A 339 6.12 -15.60 -11.33
C THR A 339 6.74 -14.53 -12.21
N GLN A 340 7.51 -13.65 -11.59
CA GLN A 340 8.20 -12.54 -12.23
C GLN A 340 9.68 -12.59 -11.91
N VAL A 341 10.50 -12.41 -12.94
CA VAL A 341 11.93 -12.16 -12.82
C VAL A 341 12.19 -10.73 -13.26
N VAL A 342 12.96 -10.01 -12.46
CA VAL A 342 13.26 -8.59 -12.69
C VAL A 342 14.76 -8.42 -12.84
N LEU A 343 15.17 -7.73 -13.89
CA LEU A 343 16.54 -7.26 -14.10
C LEU A 343 16.53 -5.74 -14.08
N GLY A 344 17.23 -5.14 -13.12
CA GLY A 344 17.18 -3.71 -12.86
C GLY A 344 18.56 -3.05 -12.79
N ILE A 345 18.58 -1.76 -13.08
CA ILE A 345 19.72 -0.87 -12.86
C ILE A 345 19.21 0.30 -12.01
N GLU A 346 19.81 0.49 -10.84
CA GLU A 346 19.48 1.55 -9.89
C GLU A 346 20.62 2.57 -9.74
N LYS A 347 20.31 3.71 -9.11
CA LYS A 347 21.19 4.87 -8.92
C LYS A 347 21.63 5.52 -10.23
N ILE A 348 20.82 5.41 -11.29
CA ILE A 348 20.98 6.23 -12.49
C ILE A 348 20.79 7.69 -12.08
N ALA A 349 21.81 8.52 -12.30
CA ALA A 349 21.90 9.88 -11.75
C ALA A 349 21.65 9.97 -10.22
N LYS A 350 21.94 8.89 -9.48
CA LYS A 350 21.72 8.70 -8.03
C LYS A 350 20.25 8.61 -7.57
N ILE A 351 19.27 8.84 -8.44
CA ILE A 351 17.84 8.92 -8.07
C ILE A 351 16.94 7.96 -8.81
N PHE A 352 17.31 7.52 -10.03
CA PHE A 352 16.45 6.68 -10.86
C PHE A 352 16.82 5.19 -10.79
N ARG A 353 15.81 4.35 -11.01
CA ARG A 353 15.91 2.92 -11.23
C ARG A 353 15.12 2.53 -12.48
N VAL A 354 15.67 1.66 -13.31
CA VAL A 354 14.98 1.10 -14.48
C VAL A 354 15.00 -0.41 -14.36
N ASP A 355 13.84 -1.03 -14.53
CA ASP A 355 13.65 -2.48 -14.45
C ASP A 355 13.05 -3.03 -15.75
N VAL A 356 13.54 -4.20 -16.16
CA VAL A 356 12.93 -5.06 -17.15
C VAL A 356 12.38 -6.28 -16.43
N THR A 357 11.07 -6.50 -16.54
CA THR A 357 10.37 -7.59 -15.88
C THR A 357 9.91 -8.61 -16.92
N TYR A 358 10.20 -9.88 -16.68
CA TYR A 358 9.64 -11.01 -17.42
C TYR A 358 8.65 -11.77 -16.53
N THR A 359 7.43 -11.99 -17.02
CA THR A 359 6.34 -12.71 -16.34
C THR A 359 6.07 -14.04 -17.03
N LEU A 360 6.29 -15.15 -16.33
CA LEU A 360 6.31 -16.49 -16.93
C LEU A 360 4.95 -16.96 -17.44
N GLN A 361 3.87 -16.68 -16.71
CA GLN A 361 2.53 -17.21 -16.97
C GLN A 361 1.62 -16.23 -17.74
N GLN A 362 2.19 -15.19 -18.36
CA GLN A 362 1.46 -14.29 -19.23
C GLN A 362 1.69 -14.65 -20.71
N GLU A 363 0.72 -14.27 -21.55
CA GLU A 363 0.86 -14.33 -23.01
C GLU A 363 2.18 -13.69 -23.48
N PRO A 364 2.84 -14.22 -24.53
CA PRO A 364 4.12 -13.70 -25.00
C PRO A 364 4.14 -12.19 -25.29
N SER A 365 3.00 -11.61 -25.68
CA SER A 365 2.85 -10.18 -25.96
C SER A 365 2.84 -9.29 -24.71
N ARG A 366 2.67 -9.86 -23.52
CA ARG A 366 2.62 -9.14 -22.24
C ARG A 366 3.67 -9.62 -21.23
N SER A 367 4.43 -10.66 -21.57
CA SER A 367 5.41 -11.26 -20.69
C SER A 367 6.54 -10.28 -20.31
N TRP A 368 6.96 -9.42 -21.24
CA TRP A 368 7.96 -8.38 -20.99
C TRP A 368 7.33 -7.04 -20.62
N TYR A 369 7.89 -6.39 -19.60
CA TYR A 369 7.45 -5.07 -19.17
C TYR A 369 8.62 -4.20 -18.72
N PHE A 370 8.54 -2.90 -19.01
CA PHE A 370 9.57 -1.93 -18.67
C PHE A 370 9.03 -0.97 -17.61
N ASN A 371 9.77 -0.82 -16.52
CA ASN A 371 9.42 0.10 -15.45
C ASN A 371 10.55 1.10 -15.19
N VAL A 372 10.19 2.34 -14.85
CA VAL A 372 11.08 3.43 -14.44
C VAL A 372 10.62 3.96 -13.11
N GLY A 373 11.52 4.08 -12.14
CA GLY A 373 11.18 4.43 -10.77
C GLY A 373 12.24 5.26 -10.08
N LEU A 374 11.97 5.55 -8.81
CA LEU A 374 12.93 6.16 -7.91
C LEU A 374 13.66 5.07 -7.11
N VAL A 375 14.93 5.31 -6.79
CA VAL A 375 15.69 4.48 -5.86
C VAL A 375 15.02 4.55 -4.49
N GLN A 376 14.70 3.39 -3.92
CA GLN A 376 14.12 3.34 -2.59
C GLN A 376 15.20 3.47 -1.52
N PRO A 377 15.04 4.36 -0.52
CA PRO A 377 15.95 4.42 0.61
C PRO A 377 15.82 3.13 1.43
N PHE A 378 16.95 2.56 1.83
CA PHE A 378 17.06 1.34 2.63
C PHE A 378 17.21 1.63 4.12
#